data_AF-A0A421JHU3-F1
#
_entry.id   AF-A0A421JHU3-F1
#
_cell.length_a   1.000
_cell.length_b   1.000
_cell.length_c   1.000
_cell.angle_alpha   90.00
_cell.angle_beta   90.00
_cell.angle_gamma   90.00
#
_symmetry.space_group_name_H-M   'P 1'
#
loop_
_entity.id
_entity.type
_entity.pdbx_description
1 polymer ?
#
loop_
_entity_poly.entity_id
_entity_poly.type
_entity_poly.pdbx_seq_one_letter_code
_entity_poly.pdbx_strand_id
1 'polypeptide(L)'
;MSIRHEELLEPNGKLIHLLPGNLEGLIKYESVYDIILELLDENPGVELDIDPSFLRNLLIEKKDTIDHSIVELTVDHDKSLMLSMLFGSTFIHGLDLVLNKYITFKSKVQLQDYLHNPLQHTSEFTIIEQTVSDRTIAKLLLKLGFKLQHGILMEVEQAPIDRANPIGEGYSIDLHNWYCNCNEYQLQYTNDMKPIEISQSITLIERFLNQSESVILDPIPLCQHILAILILLYNKDKLYSRVVQI
;
A
#
# COMPACT_ATOMS: atom_id res chain seq x y z
N MET A 1 31.60 -23.69 -24.64
CA MET A 1 31.58 -22.38 -23.94
C MET A 1 30.40 -22.45 -23.00
N SER A 2 30.63 -22.87 -21.75
CA SER A 2 30.80 -21.98 -20.59
C SER A 2 29.57 -21.12 -20.35
N ILE A 3 28.79 -21.57 -19.37
CA ILE A 3 27.58 -20.96 -18.78
C ILE A 3 27.80 -19.46 -18.60
N ARG A 4 26.97 -18.63 -19.25
CA ARG A 4 26.78 -17.24 -18.85
C ARG A 4 25.49 -17.17 -18.05
N HIS A 5 25.62 -16.85 -16.77
CA HIS A 5 24.54 -16.51 -15.85
C HIS A 5 23.84 -15.19 -16.21
N GLU A 6 23.50 -14.99 -17.50
CA GLU A 6 22.80 -13.79 -18.01
C GLU A 6 21.28 -14.02 -18.17
N GLU A 7 20.75 -15.18 -17.75
CA GLU A 7 19.31 -15.50 -17.71
C GLU A 7 18.56 -14.87 -16.51
N LEU A 8 19.23 -14.04 -15.72
CA LEU A 8 18.63 -13.43 -14.54
C LEU A 8 17.79 -12.21 -14.94
N LEU A 9 16.48 -12.50 -15.05
CA LEU A 9 15.32 -11.62 -15.22
C LEU A 9 14.89 -11.48 -16.68
N GLU A 10 14.04 -12.41 -17.13
CA GLU A 10 13.04 -12.08 -18.16
C GLU A 10 12.38 -10.71 -17.81
N PRO A 11 11.92 -9.92 -18.80
CA PRO A 11 11.33 -8.59 -18.56
C PRO A 11 10.28 -8.59 -17.45
N ASN A 12 9.56 -9.71 -17.32
CA ASN A 12 8.47 -9.91 -16.37
C ASN A 12 8.89 -10.60 -15.06
N GLY A 13 10.14 -11.06 -14.93
CA GLY A 13 10.60 -11.84 -13.78
C GLY A 13 10.49 -11.09 -12.45
N LYS A 14 10.67 -9.76 -12.48
CA LYS A 14 10.44 -8.91 -11.29
C LYS A 14 8.97 -8.96 -10.85
N LEU A 15 8.04 -8.83 -11.79
CA LEU A 15 6.59 -8.84 -11.53
C LEU A 15 6.09 -10.23 -11.11
N ILE A 16 6.52 -11.28 -11.81
CA ILE A 16 5.99 -12.62 -11.65
C ILE A 16 6.61 -13.33 -10.43
N HIS A 17 7.92 -13.20 -10.23
CA HIS A 17 8.64 -13.99 -9.22
C HIS A 17 9.02 -13.20 -7.97
N LEU A 18 9.47 -11.95 -8.13
CA LEU A 18 9.96 -11.17 -6.98
C LEU A 18 8.85 -10.41 -6.27
N LEU A 19 7.87 -9.86 -6.99
CA LEU A 19 6.83 -9.04 -6.38
C LEU A 19 5.98 -9.83 -5.36
N PRO A 20 5.45 -11.04 -5.66
CA PRO A 20 4.58 -11.78 -4.73
C PRO A 20 5.18 -12.00 -3.33
N GLY A 21 6.41 -12.53 -3.26
CA GLY A 21 7.07 -12.82 -1.97
C GLY A 21 7.42 -11.57 -1.17
N ASN A 22 7.52 -10.42 -1.84
CA ASN A 22 7.84 -9.13 -1.21
C ASN A 22 6.59 -8.32 -0.87
N LEU A 23 5.45 -8.58 -1.51
CA LEU A 23 4.17 -8.02 -1.09
C LEU A 23 3.60 -8.75 0.12
N GLU A 24 3.77 -10.06 0.22
CA GLU A 24 3.27 -10.84 1.36
C GLU A 24 3.91 -10.34 2.67
N GLY A 25 3.09 -9.90 3.63
CA GLY A 25 3.59 -9.39 4.91
C GLY A 25 4.33 -8.04 4.81
N LEU A 26 4.22 -7.33 3.68
CA LEU A 26 4.71 -5.96 3.53
C LEU A 26 4.06 -5.02 4.56
N ILE A 27 2.77 -5.21 4.84
CA ILE A 27 2.04 -4.40 5.82
C ILE A 27 2.03 -5.13 7.16
N LYS A 28 2.37 -4.41 8.23
CA LYS A 28 2.45 -4.91 9.59
C LYS A 28 1.66 -4.02 10.55
N TYR A 29 1.34 -4.56 11.73
CA TYR A 29 0.91 -3.75 12.86
C TYR A 29 2.12 -3.46 13.74
N GLU A 30 2.27 -2.22 14.13
CA GLU A 30 3.31 -1.76 15.05
C GLU A 30 2.68 -0.81 16.07
N SER A 31 3.25 -0.76 17.27
CA SER A 31 2.73 0.12 18.31
C SER A 31 2.86 1.57 17.86
N VAL A 32 1.81 2.37 18.10
CA VAL A 32 1.85 3.81 17.78
C VAL A 32 3.00 4.51 18.51
N TYR A 33 3.37 3.99 19.69
CA TYR A 33 4.53 4.47 20.44
C TYR A 33 5.85 4.30 19.67
N ASP A 34 6.14 3.08 19.20
CA ASP A 34 7.40 2.79 18.49
C ASP A 34 7.49 3.59 17.19
N ILE A 35 6.36 3.71 16.48
CA ILE A 35 6.22 4.54 15.29
C ILE A 35 6.61 6.00 15.56
N ILE A 36 6.11 6.60 16.64
CA ILE A 36 6.41 8.00 16.95
C ILE A 36 7.90 8.17 17.22
N LEU A 37 8.51 7.24 17.95
CA LEU A 37 9.95 7.30 18.24
C LEU A 37 10.79 7.21 16.97
N GLU A 38 10.44 6.30 16.06
CA GLU A 38 11.11 6.17 14.76
C GLU A 38 10.99 7.46 13.94
N LEU A 39 9.78 8.03 13.83
CA LEU A 39 9.56 9.28 13.09
C LEU A 39 10.36 10.46 13.65
N LEU A 40 10.52 10.52 14.98
CA LEU A 40 11.35 11.54 15.64
C LEU A 40 12.84 11.36 15.36
N ASP A 41 13.31 10.12 15.21
CA ASP A 41 14.70 9.79 14.91
C ASP A 41 15.03 10.04 13.42
N GLU A 42 14.10 9.77 12.50
CA GLU A 42 14.31 9.91 11.04
C GLU A 42 14.11 11.33 10.50
N ASN A 43 13.24 12.14 11.12
CA ASN A 43 12.85 13.45 10.60
C ASN A 43 13.10 14.59 11.61
N PRO A 44 14.34 15.06 11.79
CA PRO A 44 14.63 16.19 12.68
C PRO A 44 14.00 17.53 12.22
N GLY A 45 13.40 17.56 11.01
CA GLY A 45 12.73 18.72 10.42
C GLY A 45 11.20 18.64 10.41
N VAL A 46 10.56 17.72 11.16
CA VAL A 46 9.10 17.80 11.33
C VAL A 46 8.77 19.15 11.95
N GLU A 47 7.83 19.89 11.33
CA GLU A 47 7.27 21.12 11.91
C GLU A 47 6.48 20.78 13.18
N LEU A 48 7.21 20.57 14.26
CA LEU A 48 6.70 20.51 15.62
C LEU A 48 6.96 21.87 16.26
N ASP A 49 6.03 22.32 17.09
CA ASP A 49 6.21 23.52 17.92
C ASP A 49 7.33 23.37 18.97
N ILE A 50 8.00 22.22 19.01
CA ILE A 50 9.07 21.86 19.95
C ILE A 50 10.18 21.06 19.28
N ASP A 51 11.34 21.04 19.93
CA ASP A 51 12.45 20.17 19.58
C ASP A 51 12.01 18.68 19.61
N PRO A 52 12.17 17.93 18.50
CA PRO A 52 11.92 16.49 18.44
C PRO A 52 12.61 15.70 19.55
N SER A 53 13.83 16.10 19.93
CA SER A 53 14.62 15.45 20.99
C SER A 53 13.94 15.59 22.36
N PHE A 54 13.32 16.75 22.61
CA PHE A 54 12.58 16.99 23.84
C PHE A 54 11.33 16.12 23.93
N LEU A 55 10.54 16.05 22.84
CA LEU A 55 9.35 15.20 22.79
C LEU A 55 9.70 13.72 23.01
N ARG A 56 10.79 13.26 22.39
CA ARG A 56 11.29 11.89 22.54
C ARG A 56 11.58 11.55 24.00
N ASN A 57 12.33 12.41 24.70
CA ASN A 57 12.65 12.19 26.11
C ASN A 57 11.39 12.16 26.98
N LEU A 58 10.43 13.05 26.72
CA LEU A 58 9.15 13.07 27.44
C LEU A 58 8.34 11.77 27.24
N LEU A 59 8.32 11.24 26.01
CA LEU A 59 7.65 9.97 25.70
C LEU A 59 8.35 8.77 26.36
N ILE A 60 9.67 8.81 26.47
CA ILE A 60 10.46 7.78 27.17
C ILE A 60 10.19 7.81 28.67
N GLU A 61 10.14 9.00 29.28
CA GLU A 61 9.79 9.17 30.70
C GLU A 61 8.39 8.63 31.01
N LYS A 62 7.45 8.75 30.05
CA LYS A 62 6.07 8.26 30.18
C LYS A 62 5.86 6.83 29.67
N LYS A 63 6.90 6.11 29.27
CA LYS A 63 6.80 4.79 28.60
C LYS A 63 5.90 3.78 29.33
N ASP A 64 5.97 3.74 30.66
CA ASP A 64 5.21 2.80 31.48
C ASP A 64 3.71 3.15 31.60
N THR A 65 3.34 4.37 31.26
CA THR A 65 1.95 4.86 31.27
C THR A 65 1.28 4.81 29.89
N ILE A 66 2.06 4.58 28.84
CA ILE A 66 1.58 4.53 27.46
C ILE A 66 1.03 3.15 27.16
N ASP A 67 -0.16 3.09 26.57
CA ASP A 67 -0.76 1.84 26.12
C ASP A 67 -0.11 1.35 24.82
N HIS A 68 0.76 0.35 24.92
CA HIS A 68 1.44 -0.28 23.79
C HIS A 68 0.53 -1.20 22.95
N SER A 69 -0.70 -1.46 23.40
CA SER A 69 -1.67 -2.23 22.62
C SER A 69 -2.30 -1.43 21.49
N ILE A 70 -2.15 -0.10 21.52
CA ILE A 70 -2.59 0.79 20.45
C ILE A 70 -1.62 0.66 19.27
N VAL A 71 -2.09 -0.01 18.22
CA VAL A 71 -1.29 -0.31 17.02
C VAL A 71 -1.81 0.43 15.80
N GLU A 72 -0.92 0.65 14.84
CA GLU A 72 -1.22 1.21 13.53
C GLU A 72 -0.54 0.41 12.42
N LEU A 73 -1.05 0.55 11.19
CA LEU A 73 -0.43 -0.05 10.01
C LEU A 73 0.90 0.63 9.70
N THR A 74 1.94 -0.18 9.62
CA THR A 74 3.28 0.20 9.19
C THR A 74 3.72 -0.65 8.00
N VAL A 75 4.89 -0.33 7.45
CA VAL A 75 5.47 -1.02 6.30
C VAL A 75 6.76 -1.69 6.73
N ASP A 76 6.98 -2.94 6.28
CA ASP A 76 8.27 -3.62 6.41
C ASP A 76 9.34 -2.85 5.62
N HIS A 77 10.28 -2.21 6.32
CA HIS A 77 11.31 -1.36 5.71
C HIS A 77 12.22 -2.12 4.73
N ASP A 78 12.61 -3.36 5.05
CA ASP A 78 13.49 -4.15 4.19
C ASP A 78 12.78 -4.54 2.88
N LYS A 79 11.51 -4.96 2.98
CA LYS A 79 10.69 -5.26 1.80
C LYS A 79 10.37 -4.00 1.00
N SER A 80 10.05 -2.90 1.67
CA SER A 80 9.79 -1.59 1.05
C SER A 80 11.02 -1.10 0.28
N LEU A 81 12.20 -1.19 0.89
CA LEU A 81 13.45 -0.82 0.25
C LEU A 81 13.68 -1.68 -1.00
N MET A 82 13.57 -3.01 -0.90
CA MET A 82 13.75 -3.87 -2.06
C MET A 82 12.73 -3.60 -3.18
N LEU A 83 11.46 -3.40 -2.84
CA LEU A 83 10.43 -3.08 -3.82
C LEU A 83 10.65 -1.72 -4.48
N SER A 84 11.11 -0.72 -3.73
CA SER A 84 11.49 0.58 -4.29
C SER A 84 12.70 0.47 -5.22
N MET A 85 13.65 -0.42 -4.94
CA MET A 85 14.76 -0.69 -5.86
C MET A 85 14.32 -1.41 -7.13
N LEU A 86 13.32 -2.29 -7.04
CA LEU A 86 12.83 -3.09 -8.17
C LEU A 86 11.88 -2.30 -9.10
N PHE A 87 11.01 -1.48 -8.52
CA PHE A 87 9.88 -0.82 -9.21
C PHE A 87 9.90 0.71 -9.09
N GLY A 88 10.87 1.29 -8.38
CA GLY A 88 11.06 2.74 -8.31
C GLY A 88 9.84 3.49 -7.76
N SER A 89 9.53 4.63 -8.37
CA SER A 89 8.41 5.49 -8.00
C SER A 89 7.06 4.80 -8.15
N THR A 90 6.89 3.86 -9.07
CA THR A 90 5.64 3.10 -9.25
C THR A 90 5.26 2.37 -7.95
N PHE A 91 6.24 1.81 -7.24
CA PHE A 91 6.01 1.21 -5.92
C PHE A 91 5.74 2.25 -4.84
N ILE A 92 6.54 3.30 -4.75
CA ILE A 92 6.36 4.34 -3.72
C ILE A 92 4.98 4.97 -3.82
N HIS A 93 4.55 5.31 -5.02
CA HIS A 93 3.21 5.84 -5.24
C HIS A 93 2.13 4.78 -5.02
N GLY A 94 2.32 3.54 -5.48
CA GLY A 94 1.37 2.46 -5.22
C GLY A 94 1.14 2.22 -3.73
N LEU A 95 2.20 2.32 -2.92
CA LEU A 95 2.13 2.24 -1.46
C LEU A 95 1.39 3.45 -0.86
N ASP A 96 1.69 4.67 -1.32
CA ASP A 96 0.97 5.89 -0.92
C ASP A 96 -0.53 5.78 -1.20
N LEU A 97 -0.91 5.28 -2.39
CA LEU A 97 -2.31 5.09 -2.77
C LEU A 97 -3.06 4.20 -1.77
N VAL A 98 -2.46 3.07 -1.37
CA VAL A 98 -3.07 2.14 -0.42
C VAL A 98 -3.24 2.73 0.97
N LEU A 99 -2.24 3.46 1.44
CA LEU A 99 -2.21 3.97 2.81
C LEU A 99 -3.02 5.25 2.96
N ASN A 100 -3.01 6.12 1.95
CA ASN A 100 -3.45 7.50 2.10
C ASN A 100 -4.68 7.84 1.25
N LYS A 101 -5.01 7.07 0.20
CA LYS A 101 -6.13 7.38 -0.69
C LYS A 101 -7.37 6.57 -0.38
N TYR A 102 -8.48 7.00 -1.00
CA TYR A 102 -9.77 6.36 -0.88
C TYR A 102 -9.91 5.27 -1.96
N ILE A 103 -10.22 4.05 -1.55
CA ILE A 103 -10.37 2.90 -2.45
C ILE A 103 -11.81 2.41 -2.34
N THR A 104 -12.50 2.36 -3.47
CA THR A 104 -13.80 1.70 -3.58
C THR A 104 -13.70 0.36 -4.28
N PHE A 105 -14.66 -0.50 -3.96
CA PHE A 105 -14.81 -1.81 -4.55
C PHE A 105 -16.24 -2.02 -5.01
N LYS A 106 -16.40 -2.43 -6.26
CA LYS A 106 -17.68 -2.74 -6.88
C LYS A 106 -17.66 -4.17 -7.40
N SER A 107 -18.56 -5.01 -6.88
CA SER A 107 -18.75 -6.38 -7.34
C SER A 107 -20.17 -6.87 -7.05
N LYS A 108 -20.53 -8.01 -7.64
CA LYS A 108 -21.77 -8.75 -7.32
C LYS A 108 -21.69 -9.47 -5.98
N VAL A 109 -20.47 -9.69 -5.47
CA VAL A 109 -20.22 -10.35 -4.18
C VAL A 109 -19.71 -9.34 -3.15
N GLN A 110 -19.77 -9.73 -1.88
CA GLN A 110 -19.19 -8.92 -0.81
C GLN A 110 -17.67 -8.88 -0.95
N LEU A 111 -17.05 -7.78 -0.51
CA LEU A 111 -15.60 -7.62 -0.53
C LEU A 111 -14.90 -8.78 0.20
N GLN A 112 -15.44 -9.25 1.33
CA GLN A 112 -14.85 -10.34 2.11
C GLN A 112 -14.79 -11.65 1.31
N ASP A 113 -15.86 -11.97 0.58
CA ASP A 113 -15.93 -13.15 -0.27
C ASP A 113 -14.93 -13.04 -1.44
N TYR A 114 -14.86 -11.85 -2.05
CA TYR A 114 -13.87 -11.55 -3.09
C TYR A 114 -12.44 -11.70 -2.58
N LEU A 115 -12.10 -11.11 -1.43
CA LEU A 115 -10.76 -11.19 -0.86
C LEU A 115 -10.38 -12.63 -0.48
N HIS A 116 -11.36 -13.47 -0.13
CA HIS A 116 -11.11 -14.89 0.10
C HIS A 116 -10.72 -15.60 -1.20
N ASN A 117 -11.43 -15.34 -2.31
CA ASN A 117 -11.17 -15.96 -3.60
C ASN A 117 -11.37 -14.99 -4.79
N PRO A 118 -10.36 -14.15 -5.09
CA PRO A 118 -10.53 -13.02 -6.00
C PRO A 118 -10.62 -13.42 -7.48
N LEU A 119 -10.35 -14.69 -7.79
CA LEU A 119 -10.36 -15.25 -9.15
C LEU A 119 -11.74 -15.77 -9.57
N GLN A 120 -12.68 -15.95 -8.63
CA GLN A 120 -14.02 -16.48 -8.93
C GLN A 120 -15.04 -15.39 -9.27
N HIS A 121 -14.68 -14.12 -9.06
CA HIS A 121 -15.62 -13.03 -9.04
C HIS A 121 -15.04 -11.81 -9.73
N THR A 122 -15.65 -11.39 -10.83
CA THR A 122 -15.31 -10.13 -11.49
C THR A 122 -15.54 -8.95 -10.54
N SER A 123 -14.59 -8.03 -10.48
CA SER A 123 -14.66 -6.86 -9.64
C SER A 123 -13.94 -5.69 -10.28
N GLU A 124 -14.40 -4.49 -9.96
CA GLU A 124 -13.74 -3.25 -10.33
C GLU A 124 -13.33 -2.53 -9.05
N PHE A 125 -12.06 -2.15 -8.96
CA PHE A 125 -11.58 -1.23 -7.93
C PHE A 125 -11.56 0.18 -8.52
N THR A 126 -11.85 1.17 -7.69
CA THR A 126 -11.60 2.57 -8.05
C THR A 126 -10.79 3.25 -6.96
N ILE A 127 -9.65 3.82 -7.35
CA ILE A 127 -8.83 4.64 -6.44
C ILE A 127 -9.16 6.11 -6.73
N ILE A 128 -9.62 6.83 -5.72
CA ILE A 128 -9.98 8.24 -5.81
C ILE A 128 -8.84 9.08 -5.22
N GLU A 129 -8.37 10.08 -5.97
CA GLU A 129 -7.31 11.03 -5.60
C GLU A 129 -7.74 12.00 -4.50
N GLN A 130 -8.16 11.46 -3.36
CA GLN A 130 -8.45 12.19 -2.16
C GLN A 130 -7.67 11.58 -1.01
N THR A 131 -6.88 12.41 -0.35
CA THR A 131 -6.15 12.00 0.84
C THR A 131 -7.12 11.87 2.02
N VAL A 132 -7.21 10.65 2.56
CA VAL A 132 -8.12 10.28 3.65
C VAL A 132 -7.46 10.47 5.02
N SER A 133 -6.14 10.40 5.09
CA SER A 133 -5.40 10.63 6.34
C SER A 133 -3.92 10.86 6.09
N ASP A 134 -3.41 12.04 6.43
CA ASP A 134 -1.97 12.21 6.66
C ASP A 134 -1.57 11.60 8.01
N ARG A 135 -0.55 10.74 8.04
CA ARG A 135 0.04 10.20 9.28
C ARG A 135 1.02 11.23 9.85
N THR A 136 0.57 12.03 10.83
CA THR A 136 1.41 13.02 11.50
C THR A 136 1.65 12.64 12.96
N ILE A 137 2.77 13.05 13.54
CA ILE A 137 3.07 12.85 14.98
C ILE A 137 1.92 13.35 15.85
N ALA A 138 1.32 14.50 15.51
CA ALA A 138 0.17 15.04 16.25
C ALA A 138 -1.04 14.08 16.25
N LYS A 139 -1.38 13.46 15.11
CA LYS A 139 -2.47 12.48 15.03
C LYS A 139 -2.15 11.17 15.75
N LEU A 140 -0.89 10.74 15.69
CA LEU A 140 -0.42 9.55 16.40
C LEU A 140 -0.47 9.75 17.93
N LEU A 141 -0.04 10.92 18.42
CA LEU A 141 -0.20 11.31 19.82
C LEU A 141 -1.67 11.29 20.24
N LEU A 142 -2.57 11.82 19.41
CA LEU A 142 -4.02 11.79 19.70
C LEU A 142 -4.55 10.36 19.82
N LYS A 143 -4.04 9.42 19.03
CA LYS A 143 -4.38 7.99 19.15
C LYS A 143 -3.92 7.39 20.48
N LEU A 144 -2.76 7.83 20.99
CA LEU A 144 -2.28 7.46 22.32
C LEU A 144 -3.01 8.22 23.45
N GLY A 145 -4.02 9.04 23.14
CA GLY A 145 -4.76 9.83 24.10
C GLY A 145 -4.06 11.12 24.52
N PHE A 146 -3.05 11.57 23.77
CA PHE A 146 -2.29 12.78 24.07
C PHE A 146 -2.44 13.87 23.01
N LYS A 147 -2.36 15.12 23.44
CA LYS A 147 -2.26 16.30 22.58
C LYS A 147 -1.06 17.12 23.02
N LEU A 148 -0.26 17.55 22.06
CA LEU A 148 0.79 18.52 22.31
C LEU A 148 0.22 19.94 22.21
N GLN A 149 0.34 20.73 23.27
CA GLN A 149 -0.09 22.13 23.27
C GLN A 149 0.94 22.98 24.04
N HIS A 150 1.51 23.99 23.35
CA HIS A 150 2.58 24.85 23.90
C HIS A 150 3.76 24.05 24.49
N GLY A 151 4.13 22.93 23.86
CA GLY A 151 5.21 22.06 24.32
C GLY A 151 4.89 21.19 25.54
N ILE A 152 3.63 21.15 25.97
CA ILE A 152 3.16 20.27 27.05
C ILE A 152 2.30 19.16 26.46
N LEU A 153 2.56 17.93 26.87
CA LEU A 153 1.76 16.76 26.52
C LEU A 153 0.57 16.64 27.48
N MET A 154 -0.64 16.78 26.96
CA MET A 154 -1.89 16.75 27.73
C MET A 154 -2.74 15.55 27.33
N GLU A 155 -3.47 14.95 28.26
CA GLU A 155 -4.43 13.87 27.95
C GLU A 155 -5.72 14.43 27.34
N VAL A 156 -6.33 13.70 26.41
CA VAL A 156 -7.55 14.11 25.69
C VAL A 156 -8.55 12.97 25.56
N GLU A 157 -9.82 13.30 25.79
CA GLU A 157 -10.96 12.39 25.60
C GLU A 157 -11.43 12.45 24.13
N GLN A 158 -10.93 11.50 23.34
CA GLN A 158 -11.38 11.08 21.99
C GLN A 158 -11.37 12.11 20.85
N ALA A 159 -10.82 11.69 19.71
CA ALA A 159 -10.82 12.46 18.47
C ALA A 159 -12.09 12.18 17.64
N PRO A 160 -12.72 13.21 17.03
CA PRO A 160 -13.82 13.02 16.10
C PRO A 160 -13.35 12.37 14.79
N ILE A 161 -14.20 11.51 14.22
CA ILE A 161 -13.97 10.87 12.91
C ILE A 161 -14.79 11.64 11.87
N ASP A 162 -14.12 12.41 11.01
CA ASP A 162 -14.76 13.02 9.84
C ASP A 162 -14.93 11.98 8.73
N ARG A 163 -16.17 11.76 8.30
CA ARG A 163 -16.50 10.97 7.11
C ARG A 163 -17.00 11.91 6.03
N ALA A 164 -16.08 12.54 5.31
CA ALA A 164 -16.42 13.26 4.09
C ALA A 164 -16.76 12.26 2.97
N ASN A 165 -17.73 12.61 2.13
CA ASN A 165 -17.97 11.88 0.88
C ASN A 165 -16.76 12.05 -0.04
N PRO A 166 -16.40 11.02 -0.84
CA PRO A 166 -15.22 11.10 -1.65
C PRO A 166 -15.37 12.11 -2.80
N ILE A 167 -14.36 12.97 -3.03
CA ILE A 167 -14.31 13.96 -4.12
C ILE A 167 -12.94 13.87 -4.78
N GLY A 168 -12.88 13.57 -6.08
CA GLY A 168 -11.62 13.54 -6.83
C GLY A 168 -11.70 12.82 -8.18
N GLU A 169 -10.58 12.80 -8.90
CA GLU A 169 -10.41 11.94 -10.08
C GLU A 169 -10.31 10.48 -9.62
N GLY A 170 -11.02 9.60 -10.34
CA GLY A 170 -11.06 8.18 -10.05
C GLY A 170 -10.36 7.37 -11.13
N TYR A 171 -9.47 6.47 -10.71
CA TYR A 171 -8.82 5.50 -11.59
C TYR A 171 -9.49 4.14 -11.43
N SER A 172 -9.99 3.58 -12.53
CA SER A 172 -10.60 2.26 -12.58
C SER A 172 -9.52 1.20 -12.82
N ILE A 173 -9.58 0.13 -12.04
CA ILE A 173 -8.68 -1.02 -12.11
C ILE A 173 -9.53 -2.29 -12.23
N ASP A 174 -9.25 -3.07 -13.27
CA ASP A 174 -9.82 -4.40 -13.49
C ASP A 174 -8.69 -5.41 -13.58
N LEU A 175 -8.45 -6.14 -12.48
CA LEU A 175 -7.40 -7.15 -12.43
C LEU A 175 -7.71 -8.40 -13.26
N HIS A 176 -8.98 -8.68 -13.59
CA HIS A 176 -9.32 -9.83 -14.43
C HIS A 176 -8.88 -9.58 -15.88
N ASN A 177 -8.91 -8.33 -16.33
CA ASN A 177 -8.40 -7.96 -17.65
C ASN A 177 -6.99 -7.37 -17.60
N TRP A 178 -6.34 -7.44 -16.44
CA TRP A 178 -5.08 -6.78 -16.15
C TRP A 178 -5.05 -5.34 -16.69
N TYR A 179 -6.00 -4.51 -16.30
CA TYR A 179 -6.24 -3.21 -16.91
C TYR A 179 -6.30 -2.08 -15.88
N CYS A 180 -5.80 -0.91 -16.27
CA CYS A 180 -6.03 0.34 -15.57
C CYS A 180 -6.22 1.50 -16.56
N ASN A 181 -7.15 2.41 -16.27
CA ASN A 181 -7.40 3.57 -17.14
C ASN A 181 -6.38 4.72 -16.97
N CYS A 182 -5.36 4.60 -16.10
CA CYS A 182 -4.42 5.68 -15.86
C CYS A 182 -3.40 5.85 -17.01
N ASN A 183 -2.90 7.07 -17.19
CA ASN A 183 -1.92 7.38 -18.24
C ASN A 183 -0.62 6.57 -18.12
N GLU A 184 -0.12 6.34 -16.89
CA GLU A 184 1.08 5.51 -16.67
C GLU A 184 0.91 4.10 -17.24
N TYR A 185 -0.28 3.52 -17.14
CA TYR A 185 -0.59 2.21 -17.69
C TYR A 185 -0.70 2.26 -19.22
N GLN A 186 -1.47 3.22 -19.74
CA GLN A 186 -1.72 3.34 -21.18
C GLN A 186 -0.45 3.62 -22.00
N LEU A 187 0.50 4.37 -21.43
CA LEU A 187 1.77 4.71 -22.09
C LEU A 187 2.77 3.54 -22.18
N GLN A 188 2.52 2.43 -21.49
CA GLN A 188 3.40 1.26 -21.55
C GLN A 188 3.19 0.44 -22.82
N TYR A 189 2.05 0.57 -23.49
CA TYR A 189 1.78 -0.16 -24.72
C TYR A 189 2.57 0.41 -25.91
N THR A 190 3.43 -0.43 -26.47
CA THR A 190 4.26 -0.10 -27.63
C THR A 190 3.97 -1.07 -28.79
N ASN A 191 4.28 -0.64 -30.02
CA ASN A 191 3.99 -1.42 -31.24
C ASN A 191 4.81 -2.73 -31.37
N ASP A 192 5.87 -2.88 -30.59
CA ASP A 192 6.77 -4.04 -30.59
C ASP A 192 6.41 -5.10 -29.54
N MET A 193 5.39 -4.84 -28.72
CA MET A 193 4.86 -5.81 -27.77
C MET A 193 4.31 -7.06 -28.47
N LYS A 194 4.52 -8.22 -27.84
CA LYS A 194 4.07 -9.50 -28.38
C LYS A 194 3.20 -10.24 -27.38
N PRO A 195 2.18 -10.98 -27.85
CA PRO A 195 1.44 -11.89 -27.00
C PRO A 195 2.37 -12.89 -26.33
N ILE A 196 2.13 -13.14 -25.04
CA ILE A 196 2.79 -14.19 -24.27
C ILE A 196 1.75 -15.08 -23.58
N GLU A 197 2.15 -16.33 -23.34
CA GLU A 197 1.35 -17.29 -22.57
C GLU A 197 1.98 -17.46 -21.18
N ILE A 198 1.15 -17.35 -20.15
CA ILE A 198 1.56 -17.60 -18.77
C ILE A 198 1.35 -19.08 -18.47
N SER A 199 2.42 -19.86 -18.57
CA SER A 199 2.37 -21.32 -18.45
C SER A 199 2.21 -21.84 -17.02
N GLN A 200 2.46 -20.99 -16.01
CA GLN A 200 2.41 -21.34 -14.59
C GLN A 200 1.28 -20.56 -13.87
N SER A 201 0.82 -21.05 -12.73
CA SER A 201 -0.25 -20.42 -11.94
C SER A 201 0.03 -20.56 -10.45
N ILE A 202 1.29 -20.35 -10.09
CA ILE A 202 1.80 -20.56 -8.74
C ILE A 202 1.34 -19.40 -7.85
N THR A 203 1.66 -18.18 -8.27
CA THR A 203 1.36 -16.93 -7.57
C THR A 203 -0.02 -16.38 -7.95
N LEU A 204 -0.54 -15.45 -7.14
CA LEU A 204 -1.83 -14.80 -7.43
C LEU A 204 -1.77 -13.98 -8.73
N ILE A 205 -0.63 -13.35 -9.01
CA ILE A 205 -0.42 -12.55 -10.23
C ILE A 205 -0.50 -13.45 -11.46
N GLU A 206 0.23 -14.56 -11.46
CA GLU A 206 0.18 -15.52 -12.57
C GLU A 206 -1.23 -16.06 -12.81
N ARG A 207 -2.00 -16.28 -11.75
CA ARG A 207 -3.39 -16.73 -11.88
C ARG A 207 -4.29 -15.68 -12.52
N PHE A 208 -4.15 -14.40 -12.16
CA PHE A 208 -4.90 -13.32 -12.83
C PHE A 208 -4.52 -13.23 -14.32
N LEU A 209 -3.22 -13.24 -14.62
CA LEU A 209 -2.74 -13.14 -15.99
C LEU A 209 -3.17 -14.35 -16.85
N ASN A 210 -3.11 -15.56 -16.29
CA ASN A 210 -3.52 -16.78 -16.99
C ASN A 210 -5.04 -16.88 -17.19
N GLN A 211 -5.84 -16.29 -16.30
CA GLN A 211 -7.31 -16.27 -16.41
C GLN A 211 -7.84 -15.03 -17.11
N SER A 212 -6.96 -14.16 -17.59
CA SER A 212 -7.36 -12.93 -18.25
C SER A 212 -8.07 -13.20 -19.57
N GLU A 213 -9.21 -12.55 -19.79
CA GLU A 213 -9.90 -12.57 -21.08
C GLU A 213 -9.13 -11.73 -22.13
N SER A 214 -8.32 -10.78 -21.66
CA SER A 214 -7.44 -9.96 -22.48
C SER A 214 -6.13 -10.67 -22.81
N VAL A 215 -5.62 -10.45 -24.03
CA VAL A 215 -4.31 -10.95 -24.45
C VAL A 215 -3.21 -10.30 -23.61
N ILE A 216 -2.42 -11.11 -22.92
CA ILE A 216 -1.27 -10.65 -22.15
C ILE A 216 -0.10 -10.39 -23.10
N LEU A 217 0.55 -9.25 -22.93
CA LEU A 217 1.67 -8.80 -23.75
C LEU A 217 2.98 -8.80 -22.97
N ASP A 218 4.09 -8.91 -23.68
CA ASP A 218 5.45 -8.73 -23.16
C ASP A 218 6.06 -7.40 -23.65
N PRO A 219 6.57 -6.55 -22.73
CA PRO A 219 6.50 -6.67 -21.26
C PRO A 219 5.08 -6.48 -20.70
N ILE A 220 4.80 -7.12 -19.57
CA ILE A 220 3.50 -7.00 -18.89
C ILE A 220 3.40 -5.60 -18.27
N PRO A 221 2.41 -4.78 -18.68
CA PRO A 221 2.28 -3.44 -18.15
C PRO A 221 1.96 -3.43 -16.64
N LEU A 222 2.57 -2.53 -15.89
CA LEU A 222 2.34 -2.35 -14.46
C LEU A 222 2.35 -0.87 -14.09
N CYS A 223 1.28 -0.37 -13.48
CA CYS A 223 1.20 1.00 -12.97
C CYS A 223 1.02 1.01 -11.45
N GLN A 224 1.13 2.20 -10.86
CA GLN A 224 0.98 2.40 -9.42
C GLN A 224 -0.39 1.93 -8.88
N HIS A 225 -1.46 2.04 -9.68
CA HIS A 225 -2.81 1.63 -9.27
C HIS A 225 -2.99 0.11 -9.25
N ILE A 226 -2.50 -0.60 -10.28
CA ILE A 226 -2.49 -2.08 -10.26
C ILE A 226 -1.66 -2.56 -9.07
N LEU A 227 -0.47 -1.97 -8.88
CA LEU A 227 0.40 -2.31 -7.77
C LEU A 227 -0.24 -2.03 -6.40
N ALA A 228 -1.00 -0.94 -6.26
CA ALA A 228 -1.77 -0.63 -5.07
C ALA A 228 -2.80 -1.73 -4.76
N ILE A 229 -3.58 -2.19 -5.75
CA ILE A 229 -4.54 -3.28 -5.53
C ILE A 229 -3.82 -4.60 -5.24
N LEU A 230 -2.66 -4.87 -5.85
CA LEU A 230 -1.86 -6.04 -5.50
C LEU A 230 -1.37 -5.98 -4.04
N ILE A 231 -0.81 -4.85 -3.58
CA ILE A 231 -0.43 -4.64 -2.17
C ILE A 231 -1.62 -4.97 -1.25
N LEU A 232 -2.81 -4.49 -1.62
CA LEU A 232 -4.05 -4.74 -0.89
C LEU A 232 -4.38 -6.24 -0.81
N LEU A 233 -4.37 -6.95 -1.94
CA LEU A 233 -4.72 -8.37 -1.99
C LEU A 233 -3.74 -9.26 -1.21
N TYR A 234 -2.44 -8.98 -1.31
CA TYR A 234 -1.41 -9.72 -0.56
C TYR A 234 -1.39 -9.39 0.94
N ASN A 235 -2.03 -8.30 1.36
CA ASN A 235 -2.12 -7.88 2.77
C ASN A 235 -3.59 -7.71 3.23
N LYS A 236 -4.50 -8.49 2.63
CA LYS A 236 -5.95 -8.36 2.79
C LYS A 236 -6.42 -8.38 4.24
N ASP A 237 -5.78 -9.21 5.08
CA ASP A 237 -6.15 -9.37 6.50
C ASP A 237 -5.98 -8.07 7.29
N LYS A 238 -5.14 -7.14 6.82
CA LYS A 238 -4.86 -5.85 7.47
C LYS A 238 -5.49 -4.67 6.75
N LEU A 239 -5.66 -4.76 5.43
CA LEU A 239 -6.09 -3.64 4.59
C LEU A 239 -7.55 -3.65 4.17
N TYR A 240 -8.31 -4.73 4.38
CA TYR A 240 -9.70 -4.79 3.91
C TYR A 240 -10.59 -3.65 4.45
N SER A 241 -10.31 -3.15 5.66
CA SER A 241 -11.04 -2.04 6.29
C SER A 241 -10.81 -0.69 5.61
N ARG A 242 -9.81 -0.59 4.73
CA ARG A 242 -9.51 0.60 3.92
C ARG A 242 -10.39 0.70 2.68
N VAL A 243 -11.05 -0.38 2.29
CA VAL A 243 -11.85 -0.44 1.06
C VAL A 243 -13.31 -0.18 1.39
N VAL A 244 -13.92 0.75 0.65
CA VAL A 244 -15.34 1.03 0.76
C VAL A 244 -16.08 0.30 -0.34
N GLN A 245 -16.94 -0.64 0.05
CA GLN A 245 -17.83 -1.31 -0.89
C GLN A 245 -19.00 -0.39 -1.25
N ILE A 246 -19.26 -0.26 -2.55
CA ILE A 246 -20.31 0.60 -3.13
C ILE A 246 -21.38 -0.21 -3.87
#